data_AF-A0A7Y0PAX3-F1
#
_entry.id   AF-A0A7Y0PAX3-F1
#
_cell.length_a   1.000
_cell.length_b   1.000
_cell.length_c   1.000
_cell.angle_alpha   90.00
_cell.angle_beta   90.00
_cell.angle_gamma   90.00
#
_symmetry.space_group_name_H-M   'P 1'
#
loop_
_entity.id
_entity.type
_entity.pdbx_description
1 polymer ?
#
loop_
_entity_poly.entity_id
_entity_poly.type
_entity_poly.pdbx_seq_one_letter_code
_entity_poly.pdbx_strand_id
1 'polypeptide(L)'
;MTVTGLDAETKTVAPSARSRPGRDARSPGSTWPATCVDRETIQTRLTGAPFTTLRGGRPRGEHQFGVRLLLDWLEQLPGDSWQDRWLASGVEAAGRAWRDVPKNWLSKRGMATDFQRDAFFRALLLAVAADVIRPSVSLLVVANWRRGALPNALAQCRDTAAFTRLRELCSGDPAISRAAATRISYRTAIIVAAK
;
A
#
# COMPACT_ATOMS: atom_id res chain seq x y z
N MET A 1 80.13 5.62 7.31
CA MET A 1 79.41 6.02 6.09
C MET A 1 78.15 5.18 5.99
N THR A 2 77.02 5.89 5.81
CA THR A 2 75.73 5.46 5.24
C THR A 2 74.89 4.36 5.91
N VAL A 3 73.82 4.88 6.54
CA VAL A 3 72.51 4.29 6.85
C VAL A 3 71.74 3.93 5.57
N THR A 4 71.06 2.78 5.54
CA THR A 4 69.78 2.53 4.82
C THR A 4 69.26 1.16 5.32
N GLY A 5 68.13 0.99 6.01
CA GLY A 5 66.87 1.73 5.95
C GLY A 5 65.99 1.11 4.86
N LEU A 6 65.18 0.11 5.19
CA LEU A 6 63.98 -0.22 4.41
C LEU A 6 62.93 -0.82 5.34
N ASP A 7 62.01 0.08 5.64
CA ASP A 7 60.91 -0.05 6.58
C ASP A 7 59.92 -1.14 6.14
N ALA A 8 59.44 -1.89 7.13
CA ALA A 8 58.24 -2.68 7.01
C ALA A 8 57.06 -1.71 6.85
N GLU A 9 56.51 -1.62 5.64
CA GLU A 9 55.33 -0.83 5.34
C GLU A 9 54.10 -1.50 5.97
N THR A 10 53.86 -1.20 7.25
CA THR A 10 52.58 -1.42 7.92
C THR A 10 51.51 -0.62 7.20
N LYS A 11 50.77 -1.29 6.33
CA LYS A 11 49.59 -0.76 5.67
C LYS A 11 48.48 -0.55 6.71
N THR A 12 48.40 0.67 7.23
CA THR A 12 47.29 1.15 8.07
C THR A 12 45.98 1.04 7.29
N VAL A 13 45.17 0.05 7.66
CA VAL A 13 43.78 -0.07 7.20
C VAL A 13 42.97 1.04 7.85
N ALA A 14 42.46 1.96 7.04
CA ALA A 14 41.55 3.02 7.49
C ALA A 14 40.30 2.42 8.15
N PRO A 15 39.77 3.00 9.24
CA PRO A 15 38.62 2.43 9.94
C PRO A 15 37.36 2.52 9.06
N SER A 16 36.80 1.34 8.78
CA SER A 16 35.55 1.13 8.06
C SER A 16 34.43 2.05 8.53
N ALA A 17 33.70 2.57 7.54
CA ALA A 17 32.52 3.40 7.69
C ALA A 17 31.60 2.90 8.81
N ARG A 18 31.28 3.81 9.74
CA ARG A 18 30.31 3.65 10.82
C ARG A 18 29.04 2.96 10.29
N SER A 19 28.81 1.73 10.77
CA SER A 19 27.52 1.06 10.65
C SER A 19 26.44 2.00 11.18
N ARG A 20 25.52 2.42 10.31
CA ARG A 20 24.31 3.10 10.76
C ARG A 20 23.60 2.15 11.74
N PRO A 21 23.12 2.62 12.90
CA PRO A 21 22.34 1.78 13.79
C PRO A 21 21.20 1.15 12.99
N GLY A 22 21.07 -0.18 13.15
CA GLY A 22 20.03 -0.96 12.50
C GLY A 22 18.71 -0.24 12.67
N ARG A 23 18.04 0.08 11.56
CA ARG A 23 16.63 0.46 11.63
C ARG A 23 15.91 -0.81 12.04
N ASP A 24 15.67 -0.96 13.34
CA ASP A 24 14.79 -1.99 13.85
C ASP A 24 13.51 -1.95 13.03
N ALA A 25 13.09 -3.12 12.56
CA ALA A 25 11.83 -3.25 11.86
C ALA A 25 10.77 -2.72 12.83
N ARG A 26 10.19 -1.56 12.49
CA ARG A 26 9.14 -0.91 13.28
C ARG A 26 8.09 -1.99 13.57
N SER A 27 7.90 -2.36 14.84
CA SER A 27 6.79 -3.24 15.23
C SER A 27 5.53 -2.69 14.58
N PRO A 28 4.72 -3.50 13.89
CA PRO A 28 3.50 -3.02 13.29
C PRO A 28 2.62 -2.51 14.43
N GLY A 29 2.65 -1.19 14.67
CA GLY A 29 1.73 -0.55 15.60
C GLY A 29 0.33 -0.95 15.16
N SER A 30 -0.43 -1.55 16.05
CA SER A 30 -1.81 -1.98 15.77
C SER A 30 -2.74 -0.79 15.55
N THR A 31 -2.33 0.41 15.96
CA THR A 31 -3.13 1.63 15.88
C THR A 31 -2.37 2.73 15.16
N TRP A 32 -2.83 3.04 13.96
CA TRP A 32 -2.37 4.20 13.20
C TRP A 32 -3.45 5.27 13.30
N PRO A 33 -3.13 6.56 13.38
CA PRO A 33 -4.15 7.60 13.55
C PRO A 33 -5.28 7.52 12.50
N ALA A 34 -4.93 7.17 11.26
CA ALA A 34 -5.88 7.03 10.15
C ALA A 34 -6.91 5.89 10.32
N THR A 35 -6.61 4.85 11.11
CA THR A 35 -7.53 3.71 11.31
C THR A 35 -8.60 4.02 12.36
N CYS A 36 -8.42 5.07 13.17
CA CYS A 36 -9.33 5.47 14.24
C CYS A 36 -10.16 6.73 13.88
N VAL A 37 -10.03 7.22 12.65
CA VAL A 37 -10.79 8.38 12.16
C VAL A 37 -12.25 8.00 11.98
N ASP A 38 -13.17 8.92 12.25
CA ASP A 38 -14.60 8.69 12.06
C ASP A 38 -14.99 8.51 10.58
N ARG A 39 -16.19 7.96 10.37
CA ARG A 39 -16.74 7.64 9.05
C ARG A 39 -16.83 8.86 8.14
N GLU A 40 -17.33 9.99 8.64
CA GLU A 40 -17.60 11.18 7.82
C GLU A 40 -16.30 11.80 7.32
N THR A 41 -15.29 11.86 8.19
CA THR A 41 -13.96 12.33 7.83
C THR A 41 -13.31 11.43 6.76
N ILE A 42 -13.43 10.10 6.88
CA ILE A 42 -12.91 9.18 5.85
C ILE A 42 -13.68 9.32 4.55
N GLN A 43 -15.00 9.41 4.60
CA GLN A 43 -15.82 9.59 3.40
C GLN A 43 -15.44 10.88 2.67
N THR A 44 -15.29 11.98 3.41
CA THR A 44 -14.87 13.29 2.88
C THR A 44 -13.48 13.18 2.26
N ARG A 45 -12.53 12.56 2.96
CA ARG A 45 -11.15 12.36 2.48
C ARG A 45 -11.10 11.54 1.19
N LEU A 46 -11.74 10.37 1.17
CA LEU A 46 -11.72 9.46 0.02
C LEU A 46 -12.50 10.01 -1.18
N THR A 47 -13.44 10.93 -0.97
CA THR A 47 -14.21 11.58 -2.04
C THR A 47 -13.67 12.96 -2.43
N GLY A 48 -12.57 13.39 -1.80
CA GLY A 48 -11.80 14.60 -2.10
C GLY A 48 -10.46 14.33 -2.78
N ALA A 49 -9.71 15.39 -3.07
CA ALA A 49 -8.34 15.27 -3.57
C ALA A 49 -7.41 14.68 -2.48
N PRO A 50 -6.39 13.87 -2.84
CA PRO A 50 -6.00 13.49 -4.20
C PRO A 50 -6.83 12.33 -4.80
N PHE A 51 -7.65 11.64 -4.02
CA PHE A 51 -8.34 10.40 -4.44
C PHE A 51 -9.38 10.60 -5.56
N THR A 52 -9.93 11.81 -5.72
CA THR A 52 -10.81 12.16 -6.85
C THR A 52 -10.16 12.02 -8.22
N THR A 53 -8.84 12.14 -8.31
CA THR A 53 -8.10 12.00 -9.57
C THR A 53 -7.98 10.53 -10.00
N LEU A 54 -8.06 9.60 -9.04
CA LEU A 54 -8.01 8.15 -9.27
C LEU A 54 -9.33 7.56 -9.81
N ARG A 55 -10.37 8.40 -10.01
CA ARG A 55 -11.66 7.98 -10.57
C ARG A 55 -11.57 7.50 -12.02
N GLY A 56 -10.52 7.90 -12.76
CA GLY A 56 -10.31 7.51 -14.16
C GLY A 56 -11.48 7.90 -15.06
N GLY A 57 -11.99 9.13 -14.91
CA GLY A 57 -13.09 9.68 -15.71
C GLY A 57 -14.51 9.22 -15.30
N ARG A 58 -14.65 8.36 -14.29
CA ARG A 58 -15.98 7.92 -13.81
C ARG A 58 -16.75 9.07 -13.13
N PRO A 59 -18.10 9.04 -13.19
CA PRO A 59 -18.93 10.04 -12.53
C PRO A 59 -18.63 10.15 -11.03
N ARG A 60 -18.72 11.37 -10.48
CA ARG A 60 -18.53 11.62 -9.04
C ARG A 60 -19.47 10.77 -8.18
N GLY A 61 -20.71 10.59 -8.62
CA GLY A 61 -21.71 9.80 -7.90
C GLY A 61 -21.35 8.32 -7.76
N GLU A 62 -20.76 7.69 -8.79
CA GLU A 62 -20.29 6.30 -8.73
C GLU A 62 -19.17 6.13 -7.71
N HIS A 63 -18.21 7.06 -7.71
CA HIS A 63 -17.10 7.06 -6.75
C HIS A 63 -17.59 7.19 -5.30
N GLN A 64 -18.48 8.15 -5.05
CA GLN A 64 -19.08 8.36 -3.74
C GLN A 64 -19.91 7.15 -3.30
N PHE A 65 -20.65 6.55 -4.23
CA PHE A 65 -21.41 5.33 -3.98
C PHE A 65 -20.49 4.18 -3.55
N GLY A 66 -19.38 3.94 -4.25
CA GLY A 66 -18.42 2.90 -3.90
C GLY A 66 -17.80 3.11 -2.51
N VAL A 67 -17.42 4.36 -2.17
CA VAL A 67 -16.89 4.70 -0.85
C VAL A 67 -17.91 4.43 0.24
N ARG A 68 -19.16 4.89 0.07
CA ARG A 68 -20.24 4.63 1.03
C ARG A 68 -20.46 3.14 1.23
N LEU A 69 -20.51 2.38 0.14
CA LEU A 69 -20.75 0.94 0.17
C LEU A 69 -19.65 0.16 0.89
N LEU A 70 -18.39 0.59 0.72
CA LEU A 70 -17.25 0.05 1.47
C LEU A 70 -17.39 0.32 2.97
N LEU A 71 -17.67 1.57 3.36
CA LEU A 71 -17.77 1.95 4.76
C LEU A 71 -18.96 1.28 5.45
N ASP A 72 -20.11 1.16 4.76
CA ASP A 72 -21.27 0.40 5.22
C ASP A 72 -20.89 -1.05 5.54
N TRP A 73 -20.13 -1.69 4.66
CA TRP A 73 -19.68 -3.07 4.87
C TRP A 73 -18.76 -3.18 6.09
N LEU A 74 -17.76 -2.31 6.21
CA LEU A 74 -16.83 -2.33 7.33
C LEU A 74 -17.52 -2.03 8.67
N GLU A 75 -18.50 -1.13 8.71
CA GLU A 75 -19.25 -0.78 9.94
C GLU A 75 -20.10 -1.91 10.51
N GLN A 76 -20.47 -2.91 9.72
CA GLN A 76 -21.19 -4.09 10.21
C GLN A 76 -20.29 -5.10 10.92
N LEU A 77 -18.97 -4.94 10.81
CA LEU A 77 -18.00 -5.84 11.41
C LEU A 77 -17.63 -5.33 12.82
N PRO A 78 -17.34 -6.23 13.77
CA PRO A 78 -16.94 -5.81 15.10
C PRO A 78 -15.54 -5.17 15.06
N GLY A 79 -15.32 -4.19 15.93
CA GLY A 79 -14.02 -3.53 16.09
C GLY A 79 -14.12 -2.02 16.29
N ASP A 80 -13.16 -1.50 17.05
CA ASP A 80 -13.10 -0.08 17.44
C ASP A 80 -12.45 0.79 16.35
N SER A 81 -11.55 0.21 15.54
CA SER A 81 -10.93 0.86 14.39
C SER A 81 -11.37 0.24 13.06
N TRP A 82 -11.15 0.93 11.96
CA TRP A 82 -11.34 0.38 10.60
C TRP A 82 -10.43 -0.81 10.34
N GLN A 83 -9.25 -0.83 10.95
CA GLN A 83 -8.34 -1.97 10.86
C GLN A 83 -8.88 -3.19 11.60
N ASP A 84 -9.45 -3.03 12.80
CA ASP A 84 -10.06 -4.14 13.54
C ASP A 84 -11.23 -4.73 12.78
N ARG A 85 -12.07 -3.87 12.22
CA ARG A 85 -13.19 -4.25 11.36
C ARG A 85 -12.72 -5.00 10.12
N TRP A 86 -11.65 -4.53 9.48
CA TRP A 86 -11.01 -5.26 8.37
C TRP A 86 -10.50 -6.64 8.79
N LEU A 87 -9.83 -6.76 9.93
CA LEU A 87 -9.34 -8.05 10.42
C LEU A 87 -10.49 -9.01 10.77
N ALA A 88 -11.56 -8.49 11.37
CA ALA A 88 -12.78 -9.23 11.70
C ALA A 88 -13.57 -9.68 10.46
N SER A 89 -13.32 -9.10 9.29
CA SER A 89 -14.01 -9.46 8.04
C SER A 89 -13.73 -10.89 7.58
N GLY A 90 -12.63 -11.51 8.02
CA GLY A 90 -12.16 -12.80 7.53
C GLY A 90 -11.49 -12.76 6.14
N VAL A 91 -11.35 -11.58 5.53
CA VAL A 91 -10.70 -11.43 4.21
C VAL A 91 -9.24 -11.91 4.23
N GLU A 92 -8.49 -11.60 5.29
CA GLU A 92 -7.10 -12.05 5.46
C GLU A 92 -6.99 -13.58 5.46
N ALA A 93 -7.92 -14.27 6.12
CA ALA A 93 -7.94 -15.73 6.22
C ALA A 93 -8.39 -16.42 4.91
N ALA A 94 -9.20 -15.75 4.09
CA ALA A 94 -9.76 -16.32 2.86
C ALA A 94 -8.74 -16.47 1.72
N GLY A 95 -7.53 -15.89 1.83
CA GLY A 95 -6.44 -16.10 0.88
C GLY A 95 -6.81 -15.77 -0.57
N ARG A 96 -6.76 -16.75 -1.48
CA ARG A 96 -7.11 -16.53 -2.91
C ARG A 96 -8.59 -16.20 -3.12
N ALA A 97 -9.47 -16.69 -2.24
CA ALA A 97 -10.91 -16.47 -2.30
C ALA A 97 -11.36 -15.17 -1.60
N TRP A 98 -10.42 -14.30 -1.21
CA TRP A 98 -10.70 -13.10 -0.43
C TRP A 98 -11.79 -12.19 -1.00
N ARG A 99 -11.92 -12.13 -2.35
CA ARG A 99 -12.94 -11.31 -3.01
C ARG A 99 -14.35 -11.82 -2.78
N ASP A 100 -14.50 -13.10 -2.47
CA ASP A 100 -15.81 -13.72 -2.31
C ASP A 100 -16.45 -13.28 -0.99
N VAL A 101 -15.66 -12.92 0.02
CA VAL A 101 -16.14 -12.34 1.28
C VAL A 101 -16.98 -11.07 1.05
N PRO A 102 -16.47 -9.97 0.46
CA PRO A 102 -17.29 -8.80 0.18
C PRO A 102 -18.32 -9.03 -0.92
N LYS A 103 -18.05 -9.88 -1.94
CA LYS A 103 -19.06 -10.21 -2.97
C LYS A 103 -20.29 -10.90 -2.39
N ASN A 104 -20.11 -11.78 -1.40
CA ASN A 104 -21.21 -12.45 -0.73
C ASN A 104 -22.06 -11.45 0.05
N TRP A 105 -21.43 -10.51 0.75
CA TRP A 105 -22.15 -9.41 1.42
C TRP A 105 -22.93 -8.53 0.43
N LEU A 106 -22.30 -8.16 -0.69
CA LEU A 106 -22.95 -7.39 -1.76
C LEU A 106 -24.16 -8.13 -2.33
N SER A 107 -24.00 -9.42 -2.62
CA SER A 107 -25.07 -10.25 -3.20
C SER A 107 -26.25 -10.43 -2.24
N LYS A 108 -25.99 -10.61 -0.93
CA LYS A 108 -27.05 -10.68 0.11
C LYS A 108 -27.88 -9.40 0.20
N ARG A 109 -27.33 -8.26 -0.22
CA ARG A 109 -28.04 -6.97 -0.28
C ARG A 109 -28.67 -6.67 -1.64
N GLY A 110 -28.72 -7.65 -2.54
CA GLY A 110 -29.20 -7.45 -3.91
C GLY A 110 -28.27 -6.61 -4.78
N MET A 111 -27.04 -6.34 -4.33
CA MET A 111 -26.05 -5.49 -5.03
C MET A 111 -25.06 -6.33 -5.84
N ALA A 112 -25.56 -7.10 -6.79
CA ALA A 112 -24.77 -8.06 -7.56
C ALA A 112 -24.32 -7.54 -8.95
N THR A 113 -24.61 -6.30 -9.32
CA THR A 113 -24.23 -5.78 -10.65
C THR A 113 -22.72 -5.54 -10.74
N ASP A 114 -22.17 -5.63 -11.94
CA ASP A 114 -20.73 -5.41 -12.17
C ASP A 114 -20.30 -3.98 -11.83
N PHE A 115 -21.18 -3.00 -12.06
CA PHE A 115 -20.97 -1.62 -11.65
C PHE A 115 -20.80 -1.49 -10.12
N GLN A 116 -21.69 -2.09 -9.33
CA GLN A 116 -21.63 -2.03 -7.86
C GLN A 116 -20.36 -2.70 -7.34
N ARG A 117 -20.00 -3.85 -7.90
CA ARG A 117 -18.77 -4.58 -7.55
C ARG A 117 -17.52 -3.77 -7.91
N ASP A 118 -17.47 -3.19 -9.11
CA ASP A 118 -16.33 -2.37 -9.55
C ASP A 118 -16.16 -1.13 -8.66
N ALA A 119 -17.24 -0.41 -8.37
CA ALA A 119 -17.23 0.75 -7.47
C ALA A 119 -16.74 0.37 -6.07
N PHE A 120 -17.21 -0.75 -5.51
CA PHE A 120 -16.76 -1.25 -4.21
C PHE A 120 -15.26 -1.56 -4.19
N PHE A 121 -14.75 -2.36 -5.13
CA PHE A 121 -13.34 -2.77 -5.11
C PHE A 121 -12.38 -1.61 -5.44
N ARG A 122 -12.83 -0.61 -6.19
CA ARG A 122 -12.09 0.65 -6.35
C ARG A 122 -12.01 1.41 -5.03
N ALA A 123 -13.13 1.58 -4.35
CA ALA A 123 -13.13 2.24 -3.04
C ALA A 123 -12.23 1.51 -2.04
N LEU A 124 -12.26 0.17 -2.05
CA LEU A 124 -11.39 -0.64 -1.20
C LEU A 124 -9.89 -0.37 -1.48
N LEU A 125 -9.51 -0.22 -2.76
CA LEU A 125 -8.13 0.14 -3.12
C LEU A 125 -7.74 1.51 -2.54
N LEU A 126 -8.66 2.47 -2.56
CA LEU A 126 -8.42 3.80 -2.03
C LEU A 126 -8.32 3.79 -0.51
N ALA A 127 -9.10 2.97 0.19
CA ALA A 127 -8.97 2.79 1.63
C ALA A 127 -7.59 2.22 2.02
N VAL A 128 -7.05 1.30 1.21
CA VAL A 128 -5.65 0.84 1.37
C VAL A 128 -4.67 1.98 1.11
N ALA A 129 -4.84 2.72 0.01
CA ALA A 129 -3.93 3.81 -0.34
C ALA A 129 -3.97 4.99 0.65
N ALA A 130 -5.08 5.17 1.36
CA ALA A 130 -5.31 6.22 2.36
C ALA A 130 -4.89 5.82 3.78
N ASP A 131 -4.37 4.61 3.98
CA ASP A 131 -4.07 4.01 5.29
C ASP A 131 -5.29 3.90 6.21
N VAL A 132 -6.51 3.79 5.65
CA VAL A 132 -7.72 3.50 6.44
C VAL A 132 -7.73 2.04 6.85
N ILE A 133 -7.25 1.16 5.97
CA ILE A 133 -7.02 -0.26 6.23
C ILE A 133 -5.64 -0.65 5.69
N ARG A 134 -5.01 -1.62 6.32
CA ARG A 134 -3.68 -2.13 5.98
C ARG A 134 -3.72 -3.64 5.91
N PRO A 135 -3.87 -4.17 4.70
CA PRO A 135 -3.87 -5.61 4.53
C PRO A 135 -2.49 -6.22 4.75
N SER A 136 -2.46 -7.50 5.12
CA SER A 136 -1.19 -8.22 5.25
C SER A 136 -0.45 -8.31 3.91
N VAL A 137 0.89 -8.41 3.95
CA VAL A 137 1.71 -8.69 2.76
C VAL A 137 1.22 -9.96 2.05
N SER A 138 0.87 -11.00 2.81
CA SER A 138 0.34 -12.25 2.30
C SER A 138 -0.91 -12.03 1.47
N LEU A 139 -1.88 -11.27 1.98
CA LEU A 139 -3.08 -10.94 1.23
C LEU A 139 -2.76 -10.09 0.00
N LEU A 140 -1.95 -9.03 0.12
CA LEU A 140 -1.61 -8.15 -1.00
C LEU A 140 -0.96 -8.91 -2.16
N VAL A 141 -0.10 -9.89 -1.86
CA VAL A 141 0.54 -10.78 -2.84
C VAL A 141 -0.48 -11.65 -3.56
N VAL A 142 -1.39 -12.32 -2.83
CA VAL A 142 -2.40 -13.21 -3.46
C VAL A 142 -3.51 -12.42 -4.17
N ALA A 143 -3.82 -11.24 -3.67
CA ALA A 143 -4.94 -10.44 -4.15
C ALA A 143 -4.71 -9.86 -5.54
N ASN A 144 -3.45 -9.62 -5.91
CA ASN A 144 -3.04 -9.07 -7.20
C ASN A 144 -3.93 -7.88 -7.61
N TRP A 145 -3.90 -6.81 -6.81
CA TRP A 145 -4.76 -5.63 -6.95
C TRP A 145 -4.57 -4.94 -8.31
N ARG A 146 -5.36 -5.38 -9.30
CA ARG A 146 -5.51 -4.85 -10.67
C ARG A 146 -4.19 -4.26 -11.20
N ARG A 147 -3.24 -5.13 -11.57
CA ARG A 147 -1.91 -4.85 -12.15
C ARG A 147 -1.60 -3.34 -12.34
N GLY A 148 -0.88 -2.76 -11.38
CA GLY A 148 -0.43 -1.37 -11.44
C GLY A 148 -1.33 -0.33 -10.77
N ALA A 149 -2.60 -0.65 -10.49
CA ALA A 149 -3.51 0.27 -9.81
C ALA A 149 -3.02 0.63 -8.39
N LEU A 150 -2.50 -0.35 -7.65
CA LEU A 150 -1.97 -0.12 -6.30
C LEU A 150 -0.72 0.79 -6.28
N PRO A 151 0.35 0.53 -7.06
CA PRO A 151 1.46 1.47 -7.18
C PRO A 151 1.03 2.88 -7.57
N ASN A 152 0.12 3.03 -8.53
CA ASN A 152 -0.35 4.34 -8.98
C ASN A 152 -1.10 5.09 -7.87
N ALA A 153 -2.00 4.40 -7.16
CA ALA A 153 -2.75 5.00 -6.06
C ALA A 153 -1.82 5.42 -4.90
N LEU A 154 -0.86 4.59 -4.53
CA LEU A 154 0.11 4.92 -3.47
C LEU A 154 1.07 6.04 -3.89
N ALA A 155 1.54 6.03 -5.14
CA ALA A 155 2.35 7.10 -5.68
C ALA A 155 1.59 8.43 -5.63
N GLN A 156 0.30 8.44 -5.92
CA GLN A 156 -0.47 9.69 -5.96
C GLN A 156 -0.93 10.17 -4.59
N CYS A 157 -1.23 9.26 -3.66
CA CYS A 157 -1.90 9.61 -2.42
C CYS A 157 -1.02 9.52 -1.17
N ARG A 158 0.13 8.82 -1.25
CA ARG A 158 0.96 8.53 -0.08
C ARG A 158 2.36 9.11 -0.20
N ASP A 159 3.09 8.82 -1.28
CA ASP A 159 4.46 9.31 -1.43
C ASP A 159 4.88 9.49 -2.90
N THR A 160 4.44 10.59 -3.50
CA THR A 160 4.76 10.94 -4.90
C THR A 160 6.27 11.05 -5.13
N ALA A 161 7.00 11.61 -4.17
CA ALA A 161 8.43 11.84 -4.29
C ALA A 161 9.19 10.51 -4.28
N ALA A 162 8.90 9.59 -3.34
CA ALA A 162 9.58 8.31 -3.25
C ALA A 162 9.29 7.42 -4.47
N PHE A 163 8.04 7.37 -4.94
CA PHE A 163 7.72 6.60 -6.15
C PHE A 163 8.30 7.21 -7.42
N THR A 164 8.49 8.54 -7.47
CA THR A 164 9.20 9.20 -8.59
C THR A 164 10.68 8.88 -8.57
N ARG A 165 11.33 9.02 -7.41
CA ARG A 165 12.74 8.64 -7.23
C ARG A 165 13.00 7.17 -7.54
N LEU A 166 12.10 6.26 -7.15
CA LEU A 166 12.22 4.84 -7.48
C LEU A 166 12.20 4.61 -8.99
N ARG A 167 11.33 5.32 -9.72
CA ARG A 167 11.25 5.23 -11.18
C ARG A 167 12.51 5.79 -11.85
N GLU A 168 13.03 6.91 -11.36
CA GLU A 168 14.28 7.50 -11.87
C GLU A 168 15.47 6.56 -11.68
N LEU A 169 15.61 5.96 -10.49
CA LEU A 169 16.65 4.98 -10.22
C LEU A 169 16.56 3.75 -11.14
N CYS A 170 15.35 3.26 -11.40
CA CYS A 170 15.16 2.12 -12.31
C CYS A 170 15.48 2.48 -13.76
N SER A 171 15.14 3.69 -14.20
CA SER A 171 15.38 4.13 -15.58
C SER A 171 16.84 4.53 -15.85
N GLY A 172 17.56 4.95 -14.80
CA GLY A 172 18.98 5.33 -14.90
C GLY A 172 19.96 4.15 -14.86
N ASP A 173 19.50 2.95 -14.52
CA ASP A 173 20.33 1.74 -14.45
C ASP A 173 20.11 0.86 -15.70
N PRO A 174 21.10 0.75 -16.61
CA PRO A 174 20.97 -0.05 -17.83
C PRO A 174 20.83 -1.56 -17.57
N ALA A 175 21.17 -2.05 -16.37
CA ALA A 175 20.98 -3.45 -16.00
C ALA A 175 19.51 -3.77 -15.68
N ILE A 176 18.66 -2.77 -15.45
CA ILE A 176 17.27 -2.96 -15.07
C ILE A 176 16.36 -2.90 -16.30
N SER A 177 15.86 -4.06 -16.72
CA SER A 177 14.83 -4.11 -17.75
C SER A 177 13.52 -3.43 -17.29
N ARG A 178 12.72 -2.93 -18.25
CA ARG A 178 11.39 -2.35 -17.98
C ARG A 178 10.46 -3.28 -17.19
N ALA A 179 10.54 -4.58 -17.48
CA ALA A 179 9.77 -5.59 -16.77
C ALA A 179 10.25 -5.76 -15.32
N ALA A 180 11.56 -5.68 -15.06
CA ALA A 180 12.11 -5.66 -13.71
C ALA A 180 11.67 -4.40 -12.94
N ALA A 181 11.75 -3.21 -13.56
CA ALA A 181 11.29 -1.95 -12.97
C ALA A 181 9.81 -2.00 -12.55
N THR A 182 8.96 -2.59 -13.39
CA THR A 182 7.53 -2.77 -13.09
C THR A 182 7.32 -3.67 -11.86
N ARG A 183 8.08 -4.78 -11.76
CA ARG A 183 8.02 -5.70 -10.61
C ARG A 183 8.55 -5.05 -9.34
N ILE A 184 9.62 -4.25 -9.44
CA ILE A 184 10.19 -3.48 -8.31
C ILE A 184 9.13 -2.51 -7.79
N SER A 185 8.56 -1.68 -8.65
CA SER A 185 7.49 -0.73 -8.27
C SER A 185 6.31 -1.44 -7.60
N TYR A 186 5.87 -2.57 -8.16
CA TYR A 186 4.78 -3.36 -7.59
C TYR A 186 5.11 -3.95 -6.21
N ARG A 187 6.30 -4.50 -6.02
CA ARG A 187 6.74 -5.04 -4.72
C ARG A 187 6.91 -3.94 -3.68
N THR A 188 7.45 -2.79 -4.06
CA THR A 188 7.53 -1.61 -3.18
C THR A 188 6.13 -1.19 -2.75
N ALA A 189 5.16 -1.13 -3.67
CA ALA A 189 3.78 -0.80 -3.35
C ALA A 189 3.16 -1.78 -2.34
N ILE A 190 3.40 -3.09 -2.49
CA ILE A 190 2.95 -4.10 -1.50
C ILE A 190 3.55 -3.82 -0.12
N ILE A 191 4.86 -3.58 -0.04
CA ILE A 191 5.55 -3.35 1.23
C ILE A 191 5.06 -2.06 1.89
N VAL A 192 4.84 -1.01 1.11
CA VAL A 192 4.32 0.27 1.62
C VAL A 192 2.88 0.11 2.11
N ALA A 193 1.99 -0.52 1.33
CA ALA A 193 0.59 -0.71 1.70
C ALA A 193 0.40 -1.53 3.00
N ALA A 194 1.29 -2.49 3.28
CA ALA A 194 1.23 -3.30 4.49
C ALA A 194 1.82 -2.61 5.74
N LYS A 195 2.49 -1.46 5.59
CA LYS A 195 3.22 -0.73 6.64
C LYS A 195 2.54 0.55 7.03
#